data_AF-A0A7J4FV30-F1
#
_entry.id   AF-A0A7J4FV30-F1
#
_cell.length_a   1.000
_cell.length_b   1.000
_cell.length_c   1.000
_cell.angle_alpha   90.00
_cell.angle_beta   90.00
_cell.angle_gamma   90.00
#
_symmetry.space_group_name_H-M   'P 1'
#
loop_
_entity.id
_entity.type
_entity.pdbx_description
1 polymer ?
#
loop_
_entity_poly.entity_id
_entity_poly.type
_entity_poly.pdbx_seq_one_letter_code
_entity_poly.pdbx_strand_id
1 'polypeptide(L)'
;MLVVRMIEVIKEIGGYSLKKEGKRLNDPVDIIVEDPASSPAYKHILAIIINETENGFEFGGVKHEEYTKEKIEQYLYKRGASKGT
;
A
#
# COMPACT_ATOMS: atom_id res chain seq x y z
N MET A 1 -28.69 5.45 -21.55
CA MET A 1 -28.83 6.64 -20.68
C MET A 1 -29.10 6.29 -19.20
N LEU A 2 -29.83 5.20 -18.87
CA LEU A 2 -30.13 4.79 -17.48
C LEU A 2 -28.93 4.16 -16.73
N VAL A 3 -28.09 3.39 -17.42
CA VAL A 3 -26.90 2.71 -16.84
C VAL A 3 -25.84 3.71 -16.36
N VAL A 4 -25.67 4.83 -17.06
CA VAL A 4 -24.71 5.89 -16.69
C VAL A 4 -25.08 6.55 -15.37
N ARG A 5 -26.38 6.70 -15.07
CA ARG A 5 -26.83 7.26 -13.78
C ARG A 5 -26.61 6.29 -12.63
N MET A 6 -26.79 4.98 -12.84
CA MET A 6 -26.54 3.99 -11.79
C MET A 6 -25.08 3.96 -11.35
N ILE A 7 -24.13 3.95 -12.30
CA ILE A 7 -22.70 3.93 -11.94
C ILE A 7 -22.27 5.20 -11.21
N GLU A 8 -22.87 6.35 -11.55
CA GLU A 8 -22.60 7.62 -10.89
C GLU A 8 -23.12 7.65 -9.45
N VAL A 9 -24.34 7.14 -9.22
CA VAL A 9 -24.90 6.99 -7.87
C VAL A 9 -24.07 6.02 -7.02
N ILE A 10 -23.64 4.90 -7.58
CA ILE A 10 -22.76 3.95 -6.86
C ILE A 10 -21.43 4.62 -6.49
N LYS A 11 -20.85 5.41 -7.40
CA LYS A 11 -19.62 6.17 -7.14
C LYS A 11 -19.81 7.19 -6.02
N GLU A 12 -20.94 7.91 -5.99
CA GLU A 12 -21.23 8.89 -4.94
C GLU A 12 -21.38 8.23 -3.57
N ILE A 13 -22.13 7.13 -3.49
CA ILE A 13 -22.31 6.37 -2.24
C ILE A 13 -20.98 5.82 -1.75
N GLY A 14 -20.20 5.19 -2.64
CA GLY A 14 -18.87 4.67 -2.30
C GLY A 14 -17.93 5.79 -1.83
N GLY A 15 -17.94 6.94 -2.53
CA GLY A 15 -17.15 8.11 -2.16
C GLY A 15 -17.53 8.69 -0.79
N TYR A 16 -18.81 8.67 -0.43
CA TYR A 16 -19.28 9.08 0.89
C TYR A 16 -18.76 8.14 2.00
N SER A 17 -18.91 6.82 1.81
CA SER A 17 -18.44 5.82 2.78
C SER A 17 -16.94 5.91 3.02
N LEU A 18 -16.14 5.99 1.96
CA LEU A 18 -14.68 6.10 2.05
C LEU A 18 -14.23 7.39 2.77
N LYS A 19 -14.89 8.53 2.50
CA LYS A 19 -14.61 9.78 3.24
C LYS A 19 -14.92 9.66 4.72
N LYS A 20 -16.00 8.97 5.09
CA LYS A 20 -16.38 8.72 6.49
C LYS A 20 -15.34 7.88 7.23
N GLU A 21 -14.67 6.98 6.51
CA GLU A 21 -13.55 6.17 7.01
C GLU A 21 -12.20 6.93 7.03
N GLY A 22 -12.19 8.22 6.67
CA GLY A 22 -10.99 9.04 6.61
C GLY A 22 -10.08 8.74 5.42
N LYS A 23 -10.56 8.00 4.42
CA LYS A 23 -9.80 7.65 3.21
C LYS A 23 -9.79 8.81 2.20
N ARG A 24 -8.67 8.95 1.51
CA ARG A 24 -8.47 9.93 0.44
C ARG A 24 -8.92 9.37 -0.90
N LEU A 25 -10.00 9.90 -1.46
CA LEU A 25 -10.56 9.43 -2.74
C LEU A 25 -9.60 9.56 -3.95
N ASN A 26 -8.63 10.47 -3.87
CA ASN A 26 -7.64 10.70 -4.92
C ASN A 26 -6.39 9.84 -4.74
N ASP A 27 -6.36 8.97 -3.72
CA ASP A 27 -5.24 8.09 -3.43
C ASP A 27 -5.71 6.62 -3.46
N PRO A 28 -5.47 5.91 -4.57
CA PRO A 28 -5.82 4.50 -4.70
C PRO A 28 -5.17 3.62 -3.63
N VAL A 29 -3.99 3.97 -3.11
CA VAL A 29 -3.31 3.20 -2.07
C VAL A 29 -4.13 3.25 -0.78
N ASP A 30 -4.60 4.43 -0.38
CA ASP A 30 -5.41 4.60 0.83
C ASP A 30 -6.77 3.88 0.70
N ILE A 31 -7.30 3.71 -0.50
CA ILE A 31 -8.59 3.01 -0.74
C ILE A 31 -8.41 1.49 -0.78
N ILE A 32 -7.40 1.00 -1.50
CA ILE A 32 -7.27 -0.42 -1.87
C ILE A 32 -6.43 -1.19 -0.85
N VAL A 33 -5.46 -0.53 -0.21
CA VAL A 33 -4.53 -1.18 0.72
C VAL A 33 -5.09 -1.06 2.13
N GLU A 34 -5.26 -2.21 2.77
CA GLU A 34 -5.62 -2.27 4.18
C GLU A 34 -4.47 -1.71 5.03
N ASP A 35 -4.79 -0.86 6.01
CA ASP A 35 -3.81 -0.31 6.94
C ASP A 35 -3.30 -1.45 7.84
N PRO A 36 -2.01 -1.83 7.80
CA PRO A 36 -1.46 -2.84 8.69
C PRO A 36 -1.70 -2.52 10.17
N ALA A 37 -1.81 -1.24 10.56
CA ALA A 37 -2.13 -0.83 11.92
C ALA A 37 -3.64 -0.70 12.20
N SER A 38 -4.52 -1.23 11.34
CA SER A 38 -5.96 -1.35 11.60
C SER A 38 -6.28 -2.14 12.87
N SER A 39 -5.33 -2.97 13.33
CA SER A 39 -5.35 -3.64 14.62
C SER A 39 -4.08 -3.34 15.42
N PRO A 40 -4.17 -3.17 16.75
CA PRO A 40 -2.99 -2.97 17.61
C PRO A 40 -1.99 -4.14 17.56
N ALA A 41 -2.39 -5.29 17.02
CA ALA A 41 -1.55 -6.49 16.92
C ALA A 41 -0.42 -6.40 15.88
N TYR A 42 -0.52 -5.49 14.90
CA TYR A 42 0.37 -5.49 13.71
C TYR A 42 1.14 -4.17 13.55
N LYS A 43 1.76 -3.69 14.63
CA LYS A 43 2.62 -2.49 14.61
C LYS A 43 4.07 -2.76 14.21
N HIS A 44 4.49 -4.01 14.15
CA HIS A 44 5.90 -4.38 13.96
C HIS A 44 6.15 -4.89 12.55
N ILE A 45 7.19 -4.35 11.93
CA ILE A 45 7.68 -4.75 10.62
C ILE A 45 9.05 -5.37 10.78
N LEU A 46 9.25 -6.50 10.10
CA LEU A 46 10.52 -7.18 9.96
C LEU A 46 11.00 -7.00 8.52
N ALA A 47 12.06 -6.22 8.34
CA ALA A 47 12.70 -6.00 7.06
C ALA A 47 13.96 -6.87 6.94
N ILE A 48 14.10 -7.59 5.83
CA ILE A 48 15.33 -8.32 5.49
C ILE A 48 16.22 -7.36 4.72
N ILE A 49 17.42 -7.09 5.24
CA ILE A 49 18.41 -6.26 4.57
C ILE A 49 19.21 -7.17 3.64
N ILE A 50 19.28 -6.78 2.37
CA ILE A 50 20.12 -7.42 1.35
C ILE A 50 21.05 -6.34 0.81
N ASN A 51 22.35 -6.56 0.91
CA ASN A 51 23.38 -5.66 0.39
C ASN A 51 23.75 -6.10 -1.02
N GLU A 52 23.78 -5.16 -1.96
CA GLU A 52 24.34 -5.39 -3.29
C GLU A 52 25.86 -5.28 -3.23
N THR A 53 26.56 -6.25 -3.83
CA THR A 53 28.02 -6.32 -3.91
C THR A 53 28.45 -6.54 -5.36
N GLU A 54 29.74 -6.39 -5.65
CA GLU A 54 30.29 -6.66 -6.99
C GLU A 54 29.99 -8.10 -7.48
N ASN A 55 29.79 -9.04 -6.55
CA ASN A 55 29.54 -10.45 -6.83
C ASN A 55 28.08 -10.87 -6.64
N GLY A 56 27.15 -9.91 -6.50
CA GLY A 56 25.72 -10.18 -6.40
C GLY A 56 25.09 -9.60 -5.13
N PHE A 57 24.46 -10.45 -4.32
CA PHE A 57 23.70 -10.02 -3.14
C PHE A 57 24.11 -10.80 -1.91
N GLU A 58 24.30 -10.09 -0.81
CA GLU A 58 24.66 -10.65 0.49
C GLU A 58 23.62 -10.31 1.55
N PHE A 59 23.36 -11.26 2.45
CA PHE A 59 22.48 -11.02 3.58
C PHE A 59 23.11 -10.00 4.53
N GLY A 60 22.43 -8.87 4.73
CA GLY A 60 22.87 -7.79 5.60
C GLY A 60 22.29 -7.83 7.01
N GLY A 61 21.22 -8.59 7.25
CA GLY A 61 20.58 -8.71 8.56
C GLY A 61 19.06 -8.64 8.52
N VAL A 62 18.45 -8.70 9.70
CA VAL A 62 17.03 -8.41 9.90
C VAL A 62 16.91 -7.12 10.70
N LYS A 63 16.14 -6.17 10.19
CA LYS A 63 15.80 -4.93 10.88
C LYS A 63 14.37 -5.02 11.39
N HIS A 64 14.19 -4.66 12.66
CA HIS A 64 12.89 -4.42 13.24
C HIS A 64 12.59 -2.92 13.16
N GLU A 65 11.36 -2.59 12.79
CA GLU A 65 10.86 -1.22 12.87
C GLU A 65 9.37 -1.21 13.24
N GLU A 66 8.90 -0.05 13.68
CA GLU A 66 7.48 0.20 13.86
C GLU A 66 6.87 0.76 12.57
N TYR A 67 5.69 0.24 12.24
CA TYR A 67 4.88 0.73 11.14
C TYR A 67 4.39 2.15 11.43
N THR A 68 4.47 2.99 10.40
CA THR A 68 3.75 4.26 10.35
C THR A 68 3.06 4.38 8.99
N LYS A 69 1.94 5.09 8.94
CA LYS A 69 1.10 5.18 7.73
C LYS A 69 1.87 5.74 6.53
N GLU A 70 2.86 6.60 6.79
CA GLU A 70 3.71 7.24 5.78
C GLU A 70 4.62 6.24 5.06
N LYS A 71 4.90 5.08 5.66
CA LYS A 71 5.79 4.05 5.07
C LYS A 71 5.06 3.02 4.22
N ILE A 72 3.73 3.02 4.17
CA ILE A 72 2.93 1.98 3.49
C ILE A 72 3.39 1.73 2.04
N GLU A 73 3.72 2.79 1.31
CA GLU A 73 4.20 2.72 -0.08
C GLU A 73 5.57 2.02 -0.23
N GLN A 74 6.38 1.99 0.82
CA GLN A 74 7.69 1.32 0.82
C GLN A 74 7.55 -0.19 0.89
N TYR A 75 6.42 -0.68 1.40
CA TYR A 75 6.13 -2.12 1.55
C TYR A 75 5.32 -2.68 0.39
N LEU A 76 4.74 -1.83 -0.46
CA LEU A 76 4.02 -2.30 -1.64
C LEU A 76 4.99 -2.99 -2.59
N TYR A 77 4.60 -4.18 -3.05
CA TYR A 77 5.31 -4.84 -4.13
C TYR A 77 5.24 -3.98 -5.39
N LYS A 78 6.35 -3.32 -5.72
CA LYS A 78 6.49 -2.59 -6.98
C LYS A 78 7.00 -3.58 -8.01
N ARG A 79 6.13 -3.95 -8.97
CA ARG A 79 6.61 -4.64 -10.18
C ARG A 79 7.70 -3.74 -10.77
N GLY A 80 8.95 -4.20 -10.75
CA GLY A 80 10.06 -3.44 -11.29
C GLY A 80 9.80 -3.06 -12.75
N ALA A 81 10.54 -2.06 -13.25
CA ALA A 81 10.56 -1.78 -14.69
C ALA A 81 10.79 -3.10 -15.45
N SER A 82 10.06 -3.29 -16.55
CA SER A 82 10.33 -4.37 -17.49
C SER A 82 11.81 -4.30 -17.88
N LYS A 83 12.65 -5.15 -17.30
CA LYS A 83 14.00 -5.45 -17.82
C LYS A 83 13.89 -6.49 -18.95
N GLY A 84 12.85 -6.35 -19.79
CA GLY A 84 12.81 -7.00 -21.09
C GLY A 84 13.74 -6.22 -22.01
N THR A 85 14.83 -6.88 -22.37
CA THR A 85 15.86 -6.49 -23.36
C THR A 85 15.32 -5.82 -24.60
#